data_AF-A0A7C9ESA5-F1
#
_entry.id   AF-A0A7C9ESA5-F1
#
_cell.length_a   1.000
_cell.length_b   1.000
_cell.length_c   1.000
_cell.angle_alpha   90.00
_cell.angle_beta   90.00
_cell.angle_gamma   90.00
#
_symmetry.space_group_name_H-M   'P 1'
#
loop_
_entity.id
_entity.type
_entity.pdbx_description
1 polymer ?
#
loop_
_entity_poly.entity_id
_entity_poly.type
_entity_poly.pdbx_seq_one_letter_code
_entity_poly.pdbx_strand_id
1 'polypeptide(L)'
;IDIDVHYGNGTADGFYRSNKVLTISLHMNHGSWGPSHPQSGAHNELGEGDGFGYNLNIPLPNGSGNRSYEYAMQELVVPAVHKFGANMIVLVVGQDSSAFDPNGRQCLTMDGYREVACIVR
;
A
#
# COMPACT_ATOMS: atom_id res chain seq x y z
N ILE A 1 -3.06 5.31 -3.63
CA ILE A 1 -3.31 4.24 -2.64
C ILE A 1 -3.24 2.93 -3.40
N ASP A 2 -2.41 2.01 -2.95
CA ASP A 2 -2.17 0.73 -3.60
C ASP A 2 -2.47 -0.41 -2.63
N ILE A 3 -3.39 -1.30 -3.03
CA ILE A 3 -3.82 -2.47 -2.25
C ILE A 3 -3.47 -3.80 -2.94
N ASP A 4 -2.67 -3.74 -4.01
CA ASP A 4 -2.03 -4.93 -4.58
C ASP A 4 -1.20 -5.65 -3.50
N VAL A 5 -1.14 -6.98 -3.55
CA VAL A 5 -0.40 -7.73 -2.54
C VAL A 5 1.11 -7.47 -2.61
N HIS A 6 1.61 -7.02 -3.76
CA HIS A 6 2.98 -6.64 -3.97
C HIS A 6 3.20 -5.17 -3.66
N TYR A 7 4.42 -4.83 -3.26
CA TYR A 7 4.78 -3.45 -3.06
C TYR A 7 4.72 -2.70 -4.40
N GLY A 8 4.01 -1.57 -4.44
CA GLY A 8 3.94 -0.65 -5.58
C GLY A 8 5.24 0.12 -5.85
N ASN A 9 6.35 -0.62 -5.98
CA ASN A 9 7.72 -0.11 -6.03
C ASN A 9 7.95 0.85 -7.21
N GLY A 10 7.38 0.59 -8.39
CA GLY A 10 7.51 1.47 -9.55
C GLY A 10 6.86 2.84 -9.34
N THR A 11 5.67 2.86 -8.72
CA THR A 11 4.98 4.11 -8.36
C THR A 11 5.77 4.86 -7.28
N ALA A 12 6.25 4.16 -6.26
CA ALA A 12 7.07 4.75 -5.21
C ALA A 12 8.37 5.36 -5.76
N ASP A 13 9.10 4.64 -6.60
CA ASP A 13 10.35 5.11 -7.21
C ASP A 13 10.14 6.37 -8.06
N GLY A 14 9.08 6.39 -8.88
CA GLY A 14 8.74 7.54 -9.72
C GLY A 14 8.45 8.83 -8.95
N PHE A 15 7.99 8.74 -7.70
CA PHE A 15 7.67 9.89 -6.85
C PHE A 15 8.56 10.01 -5.61
N TYR A 16 9.62 9.20 -5.48
CA TYR A 16 10.38 9.04 -4.23
C TYR A 16 11.00 10.33 -3.70
N ARG A 17 11.22 11.32 -4.57
CA ARG A 17 11.79 12.64 -4.26
C ARG A 17 10.78 13.79 -4.29
N SER A 18 9.48 13.52 -4.42
CA SER A 18 8.44 14.53 -4.61
C SER A 18 7.50 14.61 -3.40
N ASN A 19 7.22 15.82 -2.90
CA ASN A 19 6.14 16.07 -1.95
C ASN A 19 4.78 16.35 -2.62
N LYS A 20 4.69 16.22 -3.95
CA LYS A 20 3.45 16.48 -4.69
C LYS A 20 2.55 15.25 -4.81
N VAL A 21 3.08 14.07 -4.49
CA VAL A 21 2.34 12.81 -4.50
C VAL A 21 2.68 12.04 -3.23
N LEU A 22 1.65 11.68 -2.47
CA LEU A 22 1.78 10.70 -1.38
C LEU A 22 1.53 9.31 -1.95
N THR A 23 2.56 8.47 -1.99
CA THR A 23 2.43 7.05 -2.32
C THR A 23 2.13 6.27 -1.04
N ILE A 24 1.12 5.40 -1.10
CA ILE A 24 0.71 4.54 0.01
C ILE A 24 0.53 3.14 -0.54
N SER A 25 1.22 2.15 0.03
CA SER A 25 1.12 0.75 -0.38
C SER A 25 0.88 -0.16 0.83
N LEU A 26 -0.19 -0.96 0.77
CA LEU A 26 -0.50 -2.02 1.72
C LEU A 26 -0.20 -3.36 1.03
N HIS A 27 0.87 -4.03 1.44
CA HIS A 27 1.38 -5.20 0.74
C HIS A 27 1.81 -6.28 1.73
N MET A 28 1.92 -7.53 1.26
CA MET A 28 2.50 -8.59 2.09
C MET A 28 3.98 -8.30 2.37
N ASN A 29 4.45 -8.71 3.53
CA ASN A 29 5.87 -8.64 3.85
C ASN A 29 6.65 -9.70 3.05
N HIS A 30 7.17 -9.32 1.88
CA HIS A 30 7.89 -10.22 0.95
C HIS A 30 9.40 -9.92 0.83
N GLY A 31 9.87 -8.75 1.26
CA GLY A 31 11.27 -8.34 1.16
C GLY A 31 11.66 -7.84 -0.24
N SER A 32 12.89 -8.09 -0.67
CA SER A 32 13.31 -7.78 -2.05
C SER A 32 13.11 -9.00 -2.94
N TRP A 33 12.59 -8.79 -4.15
CA TRP A 33 12.45 -9.82 -5.19
C TRP A 33 13.72 -10.01 -6.04
N GLY A 34 14.86 -9.49 -5.58
CA GLY A 34 16.16 -9.65 -6.22
C GLY A 34 16.66 -8.37 -6.91
N PRO A 35 17.71 -8.47 -7.74
CA PRO A 35 18.45 -7.30 -8.23
C PRO A 35 17.62 -6.31 -9.05
N SER A 36 16.60 -6.78 -9.77
CA SER A 36 15.70 -5.93 -10.56
C SER A 36 14.61 -5.25 -9.72
N HIS A 37 14.36 -5.73 -8.50
CA HIS A 37 13.36 -5.21 -7.56
C HIS A 37 14.01 -5.14 -6.17
N PRO A 38 15.02 -4.26 -6.01
CA PRO A 38 15.85 -4.22 -4.81
C PRO A 38 15.11 -3.64 -3.59
N GLN A 39 14.04 -2.89 -3.80
CA GLN A 39 13.27 -2.30 -2.71
C GLN A 39 12.58 -3.39 -1.89
N SER A 40 12.56 -3.21 -0.58
CA SER A 40 11.99 -4.17 0.35
C SER A 40 10.54 -3.89 0.71
N GLY A 41 10.03 -2.68 0.40
CA GLY A 41 8.73 -2.23 0.87
C GLY A 41 8.70 -2.02 2.39
N ALA A 42 9.86 -1.86 3.03
CA ALA A 42 9.91 -1.70 4.47
C ALA A 42 9.27 -0.38 4.91
N HIS A 43 8.71 -0.39 6.12
CA HIS A 43 8.06 0.78 6.74
C HIS A 43 8.98 2.00 6.91
N ASN A 44 10.31 1.81 6.84
CA ASN A 44 11.31 2.86 6.94
C ASN A 44 11.82 3.38 5.59
N GLU A 45 11.32 2.88 4.46
CA GLU A 45 11.53 3.45 3.13
C GLU A 45 10.57 4.64 2.93
N LEU A 46 10.97 5.83 3.39
CA LEU A 46 10.07 6.99 3.56
C LEU A 46 10.13 8.02 2.43
N GLY A 47 10.86 7.75 1.34
CA GLY A 47 11.21 8.76 0.34
C GLY A 47 12.50 9.50 0.70
N GLU A 48 12.92 10.42 -0.18
CA GLU A 48 14.19 11.16 -0.06
C GLU A 48 14.04 12.64 -0.43
N GLY A 49 14.88 13.50 0.17
CA GLY A 49 14.86 14.93 -0.12
C GLY A 49 13.48 15.54 0.14
N ASP A 50 12.94 16.26 -0.84
CA ASP A 50 11.60 16.85 -0.75
C ASP A 50 10.50 15.80 -0.57
N GLY A 51 10.71 14.57 -1.05
CA GLY A 51 9.77 13.45 -0.93
C GLY A 51 9.84 12.71 0.41
N PHE A 52 10.75 13.09 1.32
CA PHE A 52 10.83 12.44 2.62
C PHE A 52 9.52 12.60 3.42
N GLY A 53 8.95 11.49 3.85
CA GLY A 53 7.64 11.42 4.51
C GLY A 53 6.45 11.31 3.56
N TYR A 54 6.69 11.22 2.24
CA TYR A 54 5.64 11.09 1.21
C TYR A 54 5.62 9.70 0.53
N ASN A 55 6.38 8.74 1.05
CA ASN A 55 6.23 7.32 0.74
C ASN A 55 5.84 6.53 2.01
N LEU A 56 4.61 6.03 2.05
CA LEU A 56 4.07 5.28 3.19
C LEU A 56 3.93 3.80 2.83
N ASN A 57 4.79 2.97 3.41
CA ASN A 57 4.73 1.52 3.29
C ASN A 57 4.07 0.90 4.51
N ILE A 58 3.06 0.05 4.27
CA ILE A 58 2.32 -0.68 5.30
C ILE A 58 2.49 -2.19 5.01
N PRO A 59 3.62 -2.79 5.45
CA PRO A 59 3.81 -4.22 5.31
C PRO A 59 2.87 -4.97 6.26
N LEU A 60 2.00 -5.80 5.68
CA LEU A 60 1.02 -6.59 6.41
C LEU A 60 1.56 -8.01 6.69
N PRO A 61 1.32 -8.57 7.89
CA PRO A 61 1.61 -9.96 8.18
C PRO A 61 0.88 -10.89 7.22
N ASN A 62 1.45 -12.06 6.94
CA ASN A 62 0.79 -13.09 6.14
C ASN A 62 -0.51 -13.55 6.81
N GLY A 63 -1.54 -13.80 6.00
CA GLY A 63 -2.88 -14.18 6.45
C GLY A 63 -3.74 -12.99 6.88
N SER A 64 -3.30 -11.75 6.67
CA SER A 64 -4.13 -10.57 6.87
C SER A 64 -5.34 -10.63 5.94
N GLY A 65 -6.53 -10.59 6.54
CA GLY A 65 -7.80 -10.59 5.83
C GLY A 65 -8.54 -9.27 6.00
N ASN A 66 -9.86 -9.28 5.74
CA ASN A 66 -10.70 -8.08 5.72
C ASN A 66 -10.44 -7.11 6.89
N ARG A 67 -10.45 -7.60 8.14
CA ARG A 67 -10.27 -6.76 9.33
C ARG A 67 -8.90 -6.11 9.42
N SER A 68 -7.84 -6.79 8.97
CA SER A 68 -6.49 -6.22 8.98
C SER A 68 -6.37 -5.09 7.96
N TYR A 69 -6.94 -5.28 6.76
CA TYR A 69 -6.99 -4.24 5.74
C TYR A 69 -7.84 -3.05 6.19
N GLU A 70 -9.04 -3.30 6.72
CA GLU A 70 -9.91 -2.26 7.28
C GLU A 70 -9.20 -1.46 8.38
N TYR A 71 -8.57 -2.14 9.34
CA TYR A 71 -7.81 -1.50 10.40
C TYR A 71 -6.66 -0.64 9.86
N ALA A 72 -5.84 -1.18 8.94
CA ALA A 72 -4.75 -0.42 8.33
C ALA A 72 -5.26 0.79 7.55
N MET A 73 -6.37 0.65 6.83
CA MET A 73 -7.00 1.76 6.10
C MET A 73 -7.45 2.86 7.05
N GLN A 74 -8.16 2.53 8.13
CA GLN A 74 -8.70 3.50 9.08
C GLN A 74 -7.61 4.17 9.92
N GLU A 75 -6.63 3.41 10.40
CA GLU A 75 -5.65 3.91 11.38
C GLU A 75 -4.42 4.56 10.72
N LEU A 76 -4.09 4.19 9.48
CA LEU A 76 -2.88 4.66 8.81
C LEU A 76 -3.20 5.45 7.54
N VAL A 77 -4.01 4.89 6.64
CA VAL A 77 -4.23 5.45 5.31
C VAL A 77 -5.09 6.71 5.38
N VAL A 78 -6.25 6.65 6.03
CA VAL A 78 -7.19 7.77 6.14
C VAL A 78 -6.51 8.99 6.80
N PRO A 79 -5.84 8.86 7.97
CA PRO A 79 -5.12 9.97 8.58
C PRO A 79 -4.00 10.53 7.69
N ALA A 80 -3.25 9.68 6.99
CA ALA A 80 -2.18 10.11 6.09
C ALA A 80 -2.73 10.91 4.90
N VAL A 81 -3.81 10.44 4.27
CA VAL A 81 -4.48 11.14 3.17
C VAL A 81 -5.03 12.50 3.62
N HIS A 82 -5.69 12.55 4.79
CA HIS A 82 -6.17 13.81 5.35
C HIS A 82 -5.04 14.80 5.65
N LYS A 83 -3.95 14.32 6.26
CA LYS A 83 -2.77 15.15 6.57
C LYS A 83 -2.09 15.67 5.30
N PHE A 84 -2.06 14.86 4.25
CA PHE A 84 -1.52 15.26 2.94
C PHE A 84 -2.39 16.30 2.24
N GLY A 85 -3.70 16.33 2.52
CA GLY A 85 -4.64 17.26 1.89
C GLY A 85 -4.89 16.92 0.42
N ALA A 86 -5.00 15.63 0.09
CA ALA A 86 -5.18 15.16 -1.29
C ALA A 86 -6.41 15.79 -1.96
N ASN A 87 -6.23 16.33 -3.18
CA ASN A 87 -7.37 16.79 -4.01
C ASN A 87 -7.87 15.69 -4.98
N MET A 88 -7.08 14.64 -5.18
CA MET A 88 -7.37 13.52 -6.06
C MET A 88 -6.77 12.26 -5.46
N ILE A 89 -7.50 11.15 -5.57
CA ILE A 89 -7.02 9.83 -5.17
C ILE A 89 -7.01 8.91 -6.39
N VAL A 90 -5.88 8.24 -6.60
CA VAL A 90 -5.78 7.09 -7.50
C VAL A 90 -5.72 5.84 -6.62
N LEU A 91 -6.66 4.93 -6.82
CA LEU A 91 -6.74 3.65 -6.14
C LEU A 91 -6.31 2.52 -7.09
N VAL A 92 -5.20 1.86 -6.78
CA VAL A 92 -4.73 0.67 -7.50
C VAL A 92 -5.31 -0.55 -6.80
N VAL A 93 -6.08 -1.35 -7.53
CA VAL A 93 -6.89 -2.47 -7.01
C VAL A 93 -6.36 -3.78 -7.56
N GLY A 94 -5.14 -4.16 -7.16
CA GLY A 94 -4.64 -5.53 -7.36
C GLY A 94 -5.51 -6.52 -6.58
N GLN A 95 -5.86 -7.65 -7.20
CA GLN A 95 -6.75 -8.66 -6.59
C GLN A 95 -6.03 -9.94 -6.15
N ASP A 96 -4.71 -9.93 -6.20
CA ASP A 96 -3.84 -11.02 -5.79
C ASP A 96 -3.62 -11.08 -4.27
N SER A 97 -4.20 -10.15 -3.48
CA SER A 97 -4.33 -10.31 -2.02
C SER A 97 -5.51 -11.21 -1.62
N SER A 98 -6.20 -11.79 -2.62
CA SER A 98 -7.28 -12.75 -2.44
C SER A 98 -6.81 -14.04 -1.77
N ALA A 99 -7.65 -14.61 -0.90
CA ALA A 99 -7.40 -15.94 -0.30
C ALA A 99 -7.26 -17.08 -1.34
N PHE A 100 -7.71 -16.85 -2.57
CA PHE A 100 -7.66 -17.83 -3.66
C PHE A 100 -6.49 -17.59 -4.62
N ASP A 101 -5.72 -16.52 -4.44
CA ASP A 101 -4.60 -16.20 -5.32
C ASP A 101 -3.35 -17.04 -4.97
N PRO A 102 -2.66 -17.62 -5.96
CA PRO A 102 -1.48 -18.46 -5.70
C PRO A 102 -0.20 -17.65 -5.34
N ASN A 103 -0.15 -16.37 -5.71
CA ASN A 103 1.02 -15.51 -5.53
C ASN A 103 0.95 -14.74 -4.21
N GLY A 104 -0.25 -14.32 -3.80
CA GLY A 104 -0.47 -13.65 -2.52
C GLY A 104 -0.32 -14.55 -1.29
N ARG A 105 -0.05 -13.93 -0.15
CA ARG A 105 -0.09 -14.58 1.17
C ARG A 105 -1.11 -13.91 2.10
N GLN A 106 -2.19 -13.39 1.51
CA GLN A 106 -3.25 -12.68 2.22
C GLN A 106 -4.59 -13.40 2.09
N CYS A 107 -5.55 -12.98 2.91
CA CYS A 107 -6.87 -13.61 2.99
C CYS A 107 -7.98 -12.57 2.77
N LEU A 108 -7.76 -11.62 1.85
CA LEU A 108 -8.78 -10.62 1.53
C LEU A 108 -9.89 -11.27 0.72
N THR A 109 -11.14 -10.97 1.09
CA THR A 109 -12.33 -11.47 0.37
C THR A 109 -12.92 -10.37 -0.51
N MET A 110 -13.86 -10.72 -1.39
CA MET A 110 -14.60 -9.73 -2.19
C MET A 110 -15.28 -8.67 -1.33
N ASP A 111 -15.84 -9.05 -0.17
CA ASP A 111 -16.43 -8.10 0.78
C ASP A 111 -15.35 -7.17 1.37
N GLY A 112 -14.15 -7.70 1.61
CA GLY A 112 -13.01 -6.90 2.07
C GLY A 112 -12.57 -5.86 1.03
N TYR A 113 -12.43 -6.25 -0.24
CA TYR A 113 -12.14 -5.31 -1.34
C TYR A 113 -13.21 -4.22 -1.44
N ARG A 114 -14.49 -4.60 -1.30
CA ARG A 114 -15.61 -3.66 -1.30
C ARG A 114 -15.51 -2.68 -0.13
N GLU A 115 -15.21 -3.16 1.07
CA GLU A 115 -15.09 -2.33 2.26
C GLU A 115 -13.94 -1.33 2.13
N VAL A 116 -12.76 -1.79 1.69
CA VAL A 116 -11.62 -0.92 1.40
C VAL A 116 -11.97 0.16 0.38
N ALA A 117 -12.67 -0.20 -0.70
CA ALA A 117 -13.13 0.79 -1.68
C ALA A 117 -14.14 1.79 -1.09
N CYS A 118 -15.01 1.36 -0.17
CA CYS A 118 -15.94 2.23 0.55
C CYS A 118 -15.22 3.25 1.44
N ILE A 119 -14.11 2.87 2.11
CA ILE A 119 -13.31 3.79 2.94
C ILE A 119 -12.66 4.90 2.10
N VAL A 120 -12.32 4.63 0.83
CA VAL A 120 -11.63 5.58 -0.05
C VAL A 120 -12.58 6.60 -0.70
N ARG A 121 -13.89 6.34 -0.70
CA ARG A 121 -14.90 7.24 -1.30
C ARG A 121 -15.16 8.47 -0.45
#